data_AF-A0A0T2L2H4-F1
#
_entry.id   AF-A0A0T2L2H4-F1
#
_cell.length_a   1.000
_cell.length_b   1.000
_cell.length_c   1.000
_cell.angle_alpha   90.00
_cell.angle_beta   90.00
_cell.angle_gamma   90.00
#
_symmetry.space_group_name_H-M   'P 1'
#
loop_
_entity.id
_entity.type
_entity.pdbx_description
1 polymer ?
#
loop_
_entity_poly.entity_id
_entity_poly.type
_entity_poly.pdbx_seq_one_letter_code
_entity_poly.pdbx_strand_id
1 'polypeptide(L)'
;MHGDGPNALARAIGLLGDEWTLLLVRAALDGATRYSQFQAVLPISHAVLSQRLETLVSEGLMDRRQYQEHPPRSEYRLAPRGWSLWPVLIAIWSWERRMASTDPIRTPPMRHRVCGQEMTPSYRCRHCGQPVDARHLHVVWGPSGGWQRTVPGATTRRRSATSGAKVFYPSTMAVLGNRWSAAIVGAAFRGIRRFSDYQDVLGCPPSVLAERLTSLCEHDVLEPVASSDRADWSEYRLTRKGRALFPVIDMVVDWAQRWYVSDEGPVLERMHLVCGAPFRGELVCDQCGVGLHGPDIEVGEPD
;
A
#
# COMPACT_ATOMS: atom_id res chain seq x y z
N MET A 1 4.72 26.05 17.40
CA MET A 1 4.64 26.19 15.93
C MET A 1 4.05 24.89 15.41
N HIS A 2 2.79 24.90 14.98
CA HIS A 2 2.14 23.70 14.41
C HIS A 2 2.65 23.52 12.99
N GLY A 3 3.13 22.32 12.63
CA GLY A 3 3.84 22.08 11.38
C GLY A 3 2.93 22.15 10.16
N ASP A 4 3.09 23.19 9.35
CA ASP A 4 2.34 23.43 8.10
C ASP A 4 2.80 22.52 6.92
N GLY A 5 3.52 21.45 7.22
CA GLY A 5 4.12 20.53 6.25
C GLY A 5 3.32 19.23 6.05
N PRO A 6 3.61 18.48 4.97
CA PRO A 6 3.00 17.19 4.71
C PRO A 6 3.29 16.20 5.85
N ASN A 7 2.25 15.50 6.31
CA ASN A 7 2.38 14.52 7.38
C ASN A 7 2.92 13.17 6.87
N ALA A 8 3.10 12.22 7.79
CA ALA A 8 3.64 10.89 7.46
C ALA A 8 2.83 10.18 6.36
N LEU A 9 1.50 10.31 6.37
CA LEU A 9 0.64 9.69 5.37
C LEU A 9 0.80 10.34 3.99
N ALA A 10 0.93 11.66 3.91
CA ALA A 10 1.20 12.33 2.64
C ALA A 10 2.50 11.84 2.00
N ARG A 11 3.56 11.67 2.80
CA ARG A 11 4.85 11.14 2.33
C ARG A 11 4.72 9.69 1.87
N ALA A 12 4.05 8.84 2.65
CA ALA A 12 3.84 7.44 2.29
C ALA A 12 2.96 7.28 1.05
N ILE A 13 1.87 8.04 0.93
CA ILE A 13 1.00 8.05 -0.25
C ILE A 13 1.76 8.54 -1.49
N GLY A 14 2.59 9.57 -1.36
CA GLY A 14 3.41 10.07 -2.46
C GLY A 14 4.43 9.05 -2.96
N LEU A 15 5.05 8.32 -2.03
CA LEU A 15 6.09 7.33 -2.33
C LEU A 15 5.51 5.98 -2.79
N LEU A 16 4.58 5.39 -2.02
CA LEU A 16 3.99 4.09 -2.31
C LEU A 16 2.89 4.17 -3.38
N GLY A 17 2.39 5.37 -3.66
CA GLY A 17 1.47 5.67 -4.76
C GLY A 17 2.14 5.66 -6.14
N ASP A 18 3.44 5.42 -6.21
CA ASP A 18 4.19 5.16 -7.45
C ASP A 18 4.16 3.67 -7.78
N GLU A 19 3.73 3.34 -9.00
CA GLU A 19 3.55 1.97 -9.48
C GLU A 19 4.83 1.10 -9.37
N TRP A 20 6.01 1.71 -9.50
CA TRP A 20 7.28 0.98 -9.53
C TRP A 20 7.87 0.73 -8.14
N THR A 21 7.54 1.55 -7.15
CA THR A 21 8.15 1.48 -5.82
C THR A 21 7.95 0.12 -5.16
N LEU A 22 6.70 -0.36 -5.09
CA LEU A 22 6.40 -1.67 -4.50
C LEU A 22 6.92 -2.84 -5.34
N LEU A 23 6.98 -2.69 -6.67
CA LEU A 23 7.52 -3.71 -7.57
C LEU A 23 9.05 -3.85 -7.42
N LEU A 24 9.77 -2.74 -7.29
CA LEU A 24 11.22 -2.73 -7.05
C LEU A 24 11.56 -3.28 -5.67
N VAL A 25 10.78 -2.90 -4.64
CA VAL A 25 10.96 -3.45 -3.29
C VAL A 25 10.70 -4.95 -3.28
N ARG A 26 9.64 -5.43 -3.94
CA ARG A 26 9.38 -6.86 -4.10
C ARG A 26 10.56 -7.58 -4.78
N ALA A 27 11.00 -7.09 -5.94
CA ALA A 27 12.13 -7.68 -6.65
C ALA A 27 13.39 -7.77 -5.77
N ALA A 28 13.63 -6.76 -4.92
CA ALA A 28 14.76 -6.77 -4.00
C ALA A 28 14.58 -7.74 -2.82
N LEU A 29 13.36 -7.92 -2.30
CA LEU A 29 13.04 -8.97 -1.32
C LEU A 29 13.23 -10.37 -1.92
N ASP A 30 12.92 -10.55 -3.20
CA ASP A 30 13.15 -11.77 -3.97
C ASP A 30 14.65 -11.98 -4.32
N GLY A 31 15.52 -11.05 -3.91
CA GLY A 31 16.99 -11.18 -4.02
C GLY A 31 17.63 -10.38 -5.15
N ALA A 32 16.88 -9.58 -5.92
CA ALA A 32 17.47 -8.68 -6.90
C ALA A 32 18.27 -7.58 -6.21
N THR A 33 19.56 -7.49 -6.55
CA THR A 33 20.47 -6.47 -5.99
C THR A 33 21.16 -5.67 -7.10
N ARG A 34 21.23 -6.20 -8.32
CA ARG A 34 21.92 -5.56 -9.44
C ARG A 34 20.93 -4.98 -10.42
N TYR A 35 21.33 -3.91 -11.10
CA TYR A 35 20.52 -3.24 -12.13
C TYR A 35 19.97 -4.23 -13.17
N SER A 36 20.81 -5.13 -13.68
CA SER A 36 20.40 -6.14 -14.67
C SER A 36 19.40 -7.17 -14.12
N GLN A 37 19.42 -7.44 -12.81
CA GLN A 37 18.44 -8.35 -12.19
C GLN A 37 17.06 -7.68 -12.12
N PHE A 38 16.99 -6.41 -11.72
CA PHE A 38 15.73 -5.64 -11.76
C PHE A 38 15.17 -5.55 -13.20
N GLN A 39 16.04 -5.25 -14.16
CA GLN A 39 15.66 -5.13 -15.58
C GLN A 39 15.21 -6.48 -16.18
N ALA A 40 15.71 -7.61 -15.66
CA ALA A 40 15.29 -8.94 -16.12
C ALA A 40 13.89 -9.35 -15.61
N VAL A 41 13.47 -8.86 -14.44
CA VAL A 41 12.21 -9.29 -13.80
C VAL A 41 11.08 -8.26 -13.89
N LEU A 42 11.39 -7.01 -14.23
CA LEU A 42 10.41 -5.93 -14.35
C LEU A 42 10.30 -5.42 -15.79
N PRO A 43 9.08 -5.17 -16.30
CA PRO A 43 8.85 -4.58 -17.62
C PRO A 43 9.05 -3.05 -17.59
N ILE A 44 10.21 -2.60 -17.12
CA ILE A 44 10.54 -1.20 -16.87
C ILE A 44 11.62 -0.73 -17.87
N SER A 45 11.48 0.48 -18.39
CA SER A 45 12.51 1.05 -19.27
C SER A 45 13.77 1.41 -18.49
N HIS A 46 14.93 1.43 -19.16
CA HIS A 46 16.19 1.78 -18.52
C HIS A 46 16.18 3.15 -17.83
N ALA A 47 15.59 4.15 -18.48
CA ALA A 47 15.50 5.51 -17.96
C ALA A 47 14.64 5.57 -16.69
N VAL A 48 13.47 4.91 -16.70
CA VAL A 48 12.57 4.87 -15.54
C VAL A 48 13.20 4.08 -14.40
N LEU A 49 13.85 2.94 -14.69
CA LEU A 49 14.54 2.14 -13.67
C LEU A 49 15.64 2.93 -12.97
N SER A 50 16.49 3.63 -13.72
CA SER A 50 17.56 4.45 -13.15
C SER A 50 17.00 5.54 -12.23
N GLN A 51 16.00 6.28 -12.71
CA GLN A 51 15.34 7.35 -11.93
C GLN A 51 14.69 6.80 -10.66
N ARG A 52 14.03 5.63 -10.74
CA ARG A 52 13.34 5.03 -9.60
C ARG A 52 14.31 4.46 -8.58
N LEU A 53 15.39 3.80 -8.99
CA LEU A 53 16.43 3.34 -8.07
C LEU A 53 17.08 4.53 -7.34
N GLU A 54 17.34 5.64 -8.04
CA GLU A 54 17.83 6.87 -7.41
C GLU A 54 16.83 7.43 -6.38
N THR A 55 15.53 7.42 -6.70
CA THR A 55 14.46 7.84 -5.78
C THR A 55 14.38 6.95 -4.54
N LEU A 56 14.48 5.63 -4.71
CA LEU A 56 14.48 4.69 -3.58
C LEU A 56 15.70 4.85 -2.68
N VAL A 57 16.85 5.24 -3.25
CA VAL A 57 18.05 5.56 -2.48
C VAL A 57 17.89 6.88 -1.73
N SER A 58 17.40 7.94 -2.39
CA SER A 58 17.21 9.24 -1.75
C SER A 58 16.14 9.22 -0.64
N GLU A 59 15.10 8.39 -0.78
CA GLU A 59 14.06 8.19 0.24
C GLU A 59 14.46 7.17 1.33
N GLY A 60 15.66 6.58 1.22
CA GLY A 60 16.22 5.67 2.20
C GLY A 60 15.57 4.29 2.23
N LEU A 61 14.94 3.85 1.14
CA LEU A 61 14.42 2.49 0.98
C LEU A 61 15.51 1.52 0.51
N MET A 62 16.52 2.02 -0.19
CA MET A 62 17.66 1.24 -0.66
C MET A 62 18.98 1.95 -0.37
N ASP A 63 20.03 1.17 -0.12
CA ASP A 63 21.42 1.63 -0.10
C ASP A 63 22.09 1.29 -1.43
N ARG A 64 22.76 2.27 -2.04
CA ARG A 64 23.63 2.03 -3.19
C ARG A 64 25.03 1.70 -2.70
N ARG A 65 25.53 0.51 -3.00
CA ARG A 65 26.89 0.08 -2.67
C ARG A 65 27.68 -0.19 -3.95
N GLN A 66 28.83 0.44 -4.09
CA GLN A 66 29.75 0.14 -5.19
C GLN A 66 30.57 -1.09 -4.82
N TYR A 67 30.63 -2.07 -5.71
CA TYR A 67 31.40 -3.30 -5.51
C TYR A 67 32.55 -3.46 -6.52
N GLN A 68 32.59 -2.61 -7.54
CA GLN A 68 33.65 -2.58 -8.55
C GLN A 68 33.91 -1.12 -8.97
N GLU A 69 35.17 -0.72 -9.05
CA GLU A 69 35.57 0.63 -9.49
C GLU A 69 35.78 0.71 -11.00
N HIS A 70 36.27 -0.36 -11.63
CA HIS A 70 36.61 -0.37 -13.05
C HIS A 70 36.05 -1.62 -13.77
N PRO A 71 34.98 -1.49 -14.59
CA PRO A 71 34.07 -0.34 -14.66
C PRO A 71 33.24 -0.18 -13.37
N PRO A 72 32.72 1.03 -13.05
CA PRO A 72 31.90 1.23 -11.87
C PRO A 72 30.68 0.34 -11.88
N ARG A 73 30.56 -0.56 -10.89
CA ARG A 73 29.35 -1.37 -10.69
C ARG A 73 28.79 -1.18 -9.30
N SER A 74 27.49 -0.92 -9.25
CA SER A 74 26.75 -0.75 -8.01
C SER A 74 25.72 -1.85 -7.86
N GLU A 75 25.50 -2.24 -6.61
CA GLU A 75 24.33 -2.98 -6.16
C GLU A 75 23.43 -2.04 -5.35
N TYR A 76 22.14 -2.36 -5.32
CA TYR A 76 21.09 -1.68 -4.60
C TYR A 76 20.52 -2.70 -3.62
N ARG A 77 20.70 -2.45 -2.32
CA ARG A 77 20.22 -3.35 -1.26
C ARG A 77 19.14 -2.66 -0.46
N LEU A 78 18.11 -3.39 -0.04
CA LEU A 78 17.08 -2.81 0.82
C LEU A 78 17.70 -2.30 2.13
N ALA A 79 17.44 -1.03 2.43
CA ALA A 79 17.69 -0.46 3.74
C ALA A 79 16.62 -0.98 4.74
N PRO A 80 16.80 -0.82 6.06
CA PRO A 80 15.83 -1.27 7.07
C PRO A 80 14.40 -0.78 6.80
N ARG A 81 14.28 0.46 6.30
CA ARG A 81 13.02 1.06 5.89
C ARG A 81 12.35 0.32 4.74
N GLY A 82 13.09 0.04 3.66
CA GLY A 82 12.59 -0.71 2.52
C GLY A 82 12.23 -2.15 2.89
N TRP A 83 13.07 -2.81 3.69
CA TRP A 83 12.79 -4.15 4.21
C TRP A 83 11.46 -4.23 4.97
N SER A 84 11.14 -3.21 5.78
CA SER A 84 9.91 -3.19 6.58
C SER A 84 8.61 -3.04 5.78
N LEU A 85 8.66 -2.91 4.44
CA LEU A 85 7.48 -2.95 3.57
C LEU A 85 7.01 -4.36 3.23
N TRP A 86 7.76 -5.40 3.59
CA TRP A 86 7.37 -6.78 3.33
C TRP A 86 5.93 -7.13 3.79
N PRO A 87 5.41 -6.67 4.96
CA PRO A 87 4.04 -6.99 5.37
C PRO A 87 2.99 -6.42 4.42
N VAL A 88 3.24 -5.21 3.88
CA VAL A 88 2.36 -4.54 2.91
C VAL A 88 2.25 -5.40 1.64
N LEU A 89 3.38 -5.91 1.14
CA LEU A 89 3.41 -6.77 -0.05
C LEU A 89 2.69 -8.11 0.20
N ILE A 90 2.83 -8.70 1.38
CA ILE A 90 2.12 -9.93 1.75
C ILE A 90 0.60 -9.70 1.89
N ALA A 91 0.19 -8.56 2.45
CA ALA A 91 -1.21 -8.18 2.53
C ALA A 91 -1.82 -7.93 1.15
N ILE A 92 -1.07 -7.31 0.24
CA ILE A 92 -1.45 -7.13 -1.17
C ILE A 92 -1.61 -8.49 -1.85
N TRP A 93 -0.63 -9.39 -1.73
CA TRP A 93 -0.72 -10.74 -2.29
C TRP A 93 -1.95 -11.48 -1.76
N SER A 94 -2.22 -11.40 -0.45
CA SER A 94 -3.38 -12.07 0.16
C SER A 94 -4.70 -11.47 -0.31
N TRP A 95 -4.76 -10.16 -0.53
CA TRP A 95 -5.94 -9.48 -1.04
C TRP A 95 -6.22 -9.91 -2.49
N GLU A 96 -5.21 -9.87 -3.35
CA GLU A 96 -5.31 -10.34 -4.75
C GLU A 96 -5.75 -11.80 -4.83
N ARG A 97 -5.14 -12.69 -4.02
CA ARG A 97 -5.52 -14.12 -3.98
C ARG A 97 -6.99 -14.32 -3.61
N ARG A 98 -7.50 -13.58 -2.62
CA ARG A 98 -8.89 -13.72 -2.15
C ARG A 98 -9.92 -13.12 -3.10
N MET A 99 -9.52 -12.13 -3.90
CA MET A 99 -10.42 -11.32 -4.72
C MET A 99 -10.28 -11.58 -6.22
N ALA A 100 -9.34 -12.43 -6.65
CA ALA A 100 -9.23 -12.90 -8.03
C ALA A 100 -10.47 -13.72 -8.40
N SER A 101 -11.51 -13.05 -8.90
CA SER A 101 -12.79 -13.68 -9.26
C SER A 101 -12.86 -14.15 -10.71
N THR A 102 -11.90 -13.83 -11.58
CA THR A 102 -12.11 -14.03 -13.03
C THR A 102 -10.88 -14.11 -13.96
N ASP A 103 -9.63 -13.99 -13.46
CA ASP A 103 -8.42 -13.96 -14.30
C ASP A 103 -7.52 -15.20 -14.03
N PRO A 104 -6.93 -15.89 -15.04
CA PRO A 104 -6.16 -17.13 -14.83
C PRO A 104 -4.83 -16.94 -14.10
N ILE A 105 -4.42 -15.71 -13.80
CA ILE A 105 -3.20 -15.45 -13.02
C ILE A 105 -3.49 -15.80 -11.56
N ARG A 106 -3.42 -17.10 -11.26
CA ARG A 106 -3.41 -17.61 -9.90
C ARG A 106 -2.19 -17.03 -9.21
N THR A 107 -2.42 -16.23 -8.17
CA THR A 107 -1.34 -15.85 -7.27
C THR A 107 -0.75 -17.15 -6.70
N PRO A 108 0.57 -17.38 -6.82
CA PRO A 108 1.20 -18.62 -6.37
C PRO A 108 0.93 -18.86 -4.89
N PRO A 109 0.73 -20.11 -4.44
CA PRO A 109 0.49 -20.42 -3.04
C PRO A 109 1.65 -19.96 -2.15
N MET A 110 1.35 -19.68 -0.88
CA MET A 110 2.34 -19.21 0.09
C MET A 110 2.52 -20.26 1.18
N ARG A 111 3.76 -20.65 1.44
CA ARG A 111 4.12 -21.58 2.51
C ARG A 111 4.82 -20.85 3.65
N HIS A 112 4.50 -21.24 4.87
CA HIS A 112 5.21 -20.79 6.06
C HIS A 112 6.34 -21.77 6.38
N ARG A 113 7.59 -21.32 6.28
CA ARG A 113 8.77 -22.17 6.49
C ARG A 113 8.83 -22.78 7.88
N VAL A 114 8.29 -22.09 8.89
CA VAL A 114 8.32 -22.57 10.29
C VAL A 114 7.39 -23.78 10.51
N CYS A 115 6.17 -23.77 9.96
CA CYS A 115 5.23 -24.90 10.13
C CYS A 115 5.14 -25.84 8.90
N GLY A 116 5.77 -25.47 7.78
CA GLY A 116 5.77 -26.23 6.52
C GLY A 116 4.47 -26.20 5.73
N GLN A 117 3.41 -25.58 6.26
CA GLN A 117 2.08 -25.59 5.65
C GLN A 117 1.91 -24.47 4.63
N GLU A 118 1.09 -24.74 3.62
CA GLU A 118 0.49 -23.65 2.83
C GLU A 118 -0.43 -22.84 3.74
N MET A 119 -0.30 -21.52 3.69
CA MET A 119 -0.97 -20.60 4.59
C MET A 119 -1.59 -19.42 3.86
N THR A 120 -2.61 -18.85 4.48
CA THR A 120 -3.09 -17.51 4.15
C THR A 120 -2.79 -16.57 5.33
N PRO A 121 -2.10 -15.43 5.12
CA PRO A 121 -1.85 -14.47 6.19
C PRO A 121 -3.14 -14.00 6.86
N SER A 122 -3.16 -14.05 8.19
CA SER A 122 -4.24 -13.55 9.04
C SER A 122 -3.81 -12.27 9.73
N TYR A 123 -4.58 -11.20 9.59
CA TYR A 123 -4.28 -9.92 10.21
C TYR A 123 -4.97 -9.80 11.57
N ARG A 124 -4.17 -9.64 12.63
CA ARG A 124 -4.64 -9.71 14.02
C ARG A 124 -4.13 -8.54 14.85
N CYS A 125 -4.85 -8.24 15.93
CA CYS A 125 -4.39 -7.32 16.96
C CYS A 125 -3.24 -7.96 17.75
N ARG A 126 -2.09 -7.30 17.81
CA ARG A 126 -0.93 -7.77 18.57
C ARG A 126 -1.19 -7.89 20.08
N HIS A 127 -2.15 -7.13 20.61
CA HIS A 127 -2.44 -7.14 22.04
C HIS A 127 -3.29 -8.34 22.47
N CYS A 128 -4.39 -8.64 21.76
CA CYS A 128 -5.33 -9.69 22.16
C CYS A 128 -5.38 -10.89 21.20
N GLY A 129 -4.64 -10.86 20.09
CA GLY A 129 -4.60 -11.93 19.09
C GLY A 129 -5.87 -12.10 18.26
N GLN A 130 -6.89 -11.24 18.42
CA GLN A 130 -8.13 -11.36 17.65
C GLN A 130 -7.94 -10.86 16.21
N PRO A 131 -8.59 -11.50 15.21
CA PRO A 131 -8.65 -10.98 13.84
C PRO A 131 -9.25 -9.57 13.79
N VAL A 132 -8.68 -8.69 12.96
CA VAL A 132 -9.11 -7.30 12.85
C VAL A 132 -9.42 -6.92 11.40
N ASP A 133 -10.51 -6.18 11.24
CA ASP A 133 -10.87 -5.45 10.03
C ASP A 133 -11.25 -4.00 10.40
N ALA A 134 -11.62 -3.18 9.42
CA ALA A 134 -11.91 -1.75 9.62
C ALA A 134 -13.00 -1.46 10.66
N ARG A 135 -14.01 -2.34 10.83
CA ARG A 135 -15.12 -2.09 11.78
C ARG A 135 -14.72 -2.32 13.24
N HIS A 136 -13.56 -2.95 13.48
CA HIS A 136 -13.08 -3.21 14.85
C HIS A 136 -12.15 -2.10 15.36
N LEU A 137 -11.90 -1.04 14.57
CA LEU A 137 -11.05 0.07 15.00
C LEU A 137 -11.85 1.37 15.19
N HIS A 138 -11.54 2.07 16.28
CA HIS A 138 -11.82 3.49 16.39
C HIS A 138 -10.57 4.26 15.98
N VAL A 139 -10.69 5.05 14.91
CA VAL A 139 -9.57 5.79 14.32
C VAL A 139 -9.87 7.28 14.33
N VAL A 140 -9.05 8.04 15.03
CA VAL A 140 -9.13 9.50 15.08
C VAL A 140 -7.84 10.12 14.60
N TRP A 141 -7.90 11.40 14.26
CA TRP A 141 -6.68 12.15 13.98
C TRP A 141 -5.85 12.26 15.25
N GLY A 142 -4.57 11.94 15.13
CA GLY A 142 -3.59 12.31 16.15
C GLY A 142 -3.12 13.76 15.95
N PRO A 143 -2.21 14.25 16.80
CA PRO A 143 -1.80 15.65 16.80
C PRO A 143 -1.15 16.10 15.48
N SER A 144 -0.41 15.21 14.80
CA SER A 144 0.20 15.49 13.50
C SER A 144 -0.76 15.20 12.32
N GLY A 145 -2.02 14.92 12.62
CA GLY A 145 -3.08 14.52 11.70
C GLY A 145 -3.67 15.68 10.90
N GLY A 146 -4.69 15.36 10.11
CA GLY A 146 -5.47 16.33 9.34
C GLY A 146 -5.49 16.04 7.85
N TRP A 147 -6.63 16.28 7.22
CA TRP A 147 -6.82 16.01 5.80
C TRP A 147 -5.89 16.88 4.95
N GLN A 148 -5.81 18.16 5.28
CA GLN A 148 -5.00 19.17 4.61
C GLN A 148 -3.50 18.81 4.57
N ARG A 149 -3.00 18.08 5.60
CA ARG A 149 -1.61 17.64 5.70
C ARG A 149 -1.36 16.26 5.08
N THR A 150 -2.42 15.51 4.78
CA THR A 150 -2.35 14.13 4.23
C THR A 150 -2.31 14.13 2.70
N VAL A 151 -2.75 15.21 2.08
CA VAL A 151 -2.74 15.35 0.62
C VAL A 151 -1.32 15.66 0.15
N PRO A 152 -0.77 14.91 -0.83
CA PRO A 152 0.52 15.24 -1.43
C PRO A 152 0.47 16.63 -2.06
N GLY A 153 1.48 17.47 -1.78
CA GLY A 153 1.66 18.75 -2.47
C GLY A 153 1.62 18.58 -3.99
N ALA A 154 1.02 19.55 -4.68
CA ALA A 154 0.72 19.50 -6.10
C ALA A 154 1.98 19.49 -6.97
N THR A 155 2.60 18.32 -7.17
CA THR A 155 3.37 18.01 -8.37
C THR A 155 3.28 16.52 -8.67
N THR A 156 2.69 16.15 -9.80
CA THR A 156 3.10 14.93 -10.51
C THR A 156 3.19 15.29 -11.97
N ARG A 157 4.43 15.28 -12.45
CA ARG A 157 4.75 15.24 -13.87
C ARG A 157 4.13 13.97 -14.48
N ARG A 158 3.78 14.11 -15.76
CA ARG A 158 3.04 13.21 -16.66
C ARG A 158 3.41 11.72 -16.58
N ARG A 159 2.38 10.86 -16.67
CA ARG A 159 2.44 9.43 -16.99
C ARG A 159 3.21 9.18 -18.30
N SER A 160 4.14 8.23 -18.30
CA SER A 160 4.48 7.46 -19.50
C SER A 160 3.62 6.19 -19.50
N ALA A 161 2.63 6.12 -20.39
CA ALA A 161 1.83 4.93 -20.56
C ALA A 161 2.70 3.81 -21.13
N THR A 162 2.93 2.75 -20.35
CA THR A 162 3.42 1.47 -20.88
C THR A 162 2.25 0.50 -20.84
N SER A 163 1.51 0.46 -21.93
CA SER A 163 0.48 -0.56 -22.17
C SER A 163 1.16 -1.87 -22.54
N GLY A 164 0.84 -2.96 -21.82
CA GLY A 164 1.02 -4.32 -22.34
C GLY A 164 2.17 -5.13 -21.75
N ALA A 165 2.39 -5.10 -20.44
CA ALA A 165 3.20 -6.13 -19.78
C ALA A 165 2.32 -6.94 -18.82
N LYS A 166 2.63 -8.24 -18.67
CA LYS A 166 2.03 -9.11 -17.64
C LYS A 166 2.43 -8.57 -16.26
N VAL A 167 1.72 -7.57 -15.78
CA VAL A 167 1.89 -7.02 -14.44
C VAL A 167 1.37 -8.07 -13.47
N PHE A 168 2.26 -8.59 -12.63
CA PHE A 168 1.84 -9.30 -11.43
C PHE A 168 1.05 -8.30 -10.57
N TYR A 169 -0.25 -8.57 -10.35
CA TYR A 169 -1.21 -7.77 -9.58
C TYR A 169 -1.92 -6.60 -10.33
N PRO A 170 -2.78 -6.89 -11.33
CA PRO A 170 -3.53 -5.85 -12.05
C PRO A 170 -4.47 -5.04 -11.14
N SER A 171 -5.12 -5.66 -10.13
CA SER A 171 -6.02 -4.94 -9.22
C SER A 171 -5.26 -4.02 -8.23
N THR A 172 -4.04 -4.39 -7.87
CA THR A 172 -3.19 -3.64 -6.94
C THR A 172 -2.72 -2.34 -7.58
N MET A 173 -2.38 -2.36 -8.87
CA MET A 173 -1.98 -1.14 -9.57
C MET A 173 -3.12 -0.14 -9.74
N ALA A 174 -4.37 -0.61 -9.82
CA ALA A 174 -5.53 0.28 -9.81
C ALA A 174 -5.70 1.04 -8.48
N VAL A 175 -5.35 0.40 -7.36
CA VAL A 175 -5.54 0.91 -6.00
C VAL A 175 -4.31 1.67 -5.47
N LEU A 176 -3.14 1.06 -5.54
CA LEU A 176 -1.89 1.58 -4.97
C LEU A 176 -0.93 2.16 -6.02
N GLY A 177 -1.08 1.83 -7.31
CA GLY A 177 -0.24 2.40 -8.37
C GLY A 177 -0.54 3.88 -8.67
N ASN A 178 -1.42 4.51 -7.88
CA ASN A 178 -1.76 5.90 -8.01
C ASN A 178 -2.01 6.54 -6.63
N ARG A 179 -1.29 7.63 -6.35
CA ARG A 179 -1.43 8.38 -5.09
C ARG A 179 -2.85 8.84 -4.78
N TRP A 180 -3.64 9.22 -5.79
CA TRP A 180 -5.02 9.65 -5.60
C TRP A 180 -5.95 8.47 -5.34
N SER A 181 -5.75 7.32 -6.00
CA SER A 181 -6.47 6.09 -5.68
C SER A 181 -6.24 5.70 -4.21
N ALA A 182 -4.97 5.72 -3.76
CA ALA A 182 -4.63 5.42 -2.36
C ALA A 182 -5.27 6.40 -1.37
N ALA A 183 -5.26 7.71 -1.69
CA ALA A 183 -5.89 8.74 -0.87
C ALA A 183 -7.42 8.60 -0.80
N ILE A 184 -8.07 8.30 -1.93
CA ILE A 184 -9.53 8.07 -2.01
C ILE A 184 -9.92 6.85 -1.19
N VAL A 185 -9.21 5.72 -1.33
CA VAL A 185 -9.49 4.52 -0.55
C VAL A 185 -9.28 4.77 0.95
N GLY A 186 -8.21 5.47 1.34
CA GLY A 186 -7.99 5.89 2.73
C GLY A 186 -9.13 6.78 3.27
N ALA A 187 -9.63 7.71 2.46
CA ALA A 187 -10.78 8.54 2.80
C ALA A 187 -12.10 7.75 2.90
N ALA A 188 -12.31 6.76 2.03
CA ALA A 188 -13.46 5.87 2.06
C ALA A 188 -13.52 5.06 3.37
N PHE A 189 -12.39 4.54 3.84
CA PHE A 189 -12.30 3.86 5.15
C PHE A 189 -12.62 4.78 6.33
N ARG A 190 -12.54 6.09 6.14
CA ARG A 190 -12.88 7.11 7.14
C ARG A 190 -14.28 7.69 6.96
N GLY A 191 -15.10 7.05 6.13
CA GLY A 191 -16.52 7.37 5.98
C GLY A 191 -16.82 8.46 4.96
N ILE A 192 -15.82 8.97 4.23
CA ILE A 192 -16.06 9.89 3.11
C ILE A 192 -16.71 9.11 1.97
N ARG A 193 -17.85 9.61 1.48
CA ARG A 193 -18.68 8.88 0.50
C ARG A 193 -19.14 9.74 -0.67
N ARG A 194 -19.23 11.06 -0.52
CA ARG A 194 -19.74 11.93 -1.57
C ARG A 194 -18.62 12.56 -2.36
N PHE A 195 -18.87 12.83 -3.64
CA PHE A 195 -17.90 13.48 -4.53
C PHE A 195 -17.40 14.80 -3.95
N SER A 196 -18.31 15.68 -3.51
CA SER A 196 -17.97 16.97 -2.88
C SER A 196 -17.05 16.79 -1.68
N ASP A 197 -17.38 15.84 -0.80
CA ASP A 197 -16.63 15.62 0.43
C ASP A 197 -15.21 15.11 0.13
N TYR A 198 -15.05 14.26 -0.89
CA TYR A 198 -13.73 13.85 -1.37
C TYR A 198 -12.93 15.04 -1.91
N GLN A 199 -13.54 15.95 -2.68
CA GLN A 199 -12.86 17.14 -3.16
C GLN A 199 -12.42 18.04 -2.01
N ASP A 200 -13.31 18.27 -1.05
CA ASP A 200 -13.07 19.15 0.09
C ASP A 200 -11.92 18.63 0.97
N VAL A 201 -11.89 17.31 1.25
CA VAL A 201 -10.85 16.73 2.12
C VAL A 201 -9.55 16.43 1.38
N LEU A 202 -9.61 16.03 0.11
CA LEU A 202 -8.41 15.62 -0.64
C LEU A 202 -7.81 16.74 -1.50
N GLY A 203 -8.50 17.86 -1.73
CA GLY A 203 -8.04 18.91 -2.65
C GLY A 203 -7.78 18.39 -4.07
N CYS A 204 -8.35 17.24 -4.44
CA CYS A 204 -8.12 16.60 -5.72
C CYS A 204 -8.86 17.37 -6.83
N PRO A 205 -8.20 17.67 -7.97
CA PRO A 205 -8.89 18.28 -9.11
C PRO A 205 -10.13 17.46 -9.51
N PRO A 206 -11.30 18.10 -9.77
CA PRO A 206 -12.55 17.38 -10.03
C PRO A 206 -12.45 16.32 -11.13
N SER A 207 -11.74 16.64 -12.22
CA SER A 207 -11.54 15.72 -13.35
C SER A 207 -10.72 14.49 -12.96
N VAL A 208 -9.69 14.68 -12.13
CA VAL A 208 -8.87 13.58 -11.61
C VAL A 208 -9.68 12.73 -10.64
N LEU A 209 -10.43 13.35 -9.73
CA LEU A 209 -11.30 12.63 -8.80
C LEU A 209 -12.33 11.77 -9.54
N ALA A 210 -12.99 12.33 -10.56
CA ALA A 210 -13.96 11.61 -11.38
C ALA A 210 -13.32 10.41 -12.08
N GLU A 211 -12.17 10.59 -12.75
CA GLU A 211 -11.42 9.50 -13.38
C GLU A 211 -11.11 8.37 -12.37
N ARG A 212 -10.63 8.74 -11.17
CA ARG A 212 -10.25 7.76 -10.15
C ARG A 212 -11.44 7.03 -9.55
N LEU A 213 -12.53 7.72 -9.24
CA LEU A 213 -13.74 7.08 -8.71
C LEU A 213 -14.33 6.10 -9.71
N THR A 214 -14.40 6.48 -11.00
CA THR A 214 -14.83 5.56 -12.07
C THR A 214 -13.94 4.33 -12.11
N SER A 215 -12.61 4.49 -12.15
CA SER A 215 -11.68 3.37 -12.18
C SER A 215 -11.80 2.46 -10.94
N LEU A 216 -11.95 3.03 -9.75
CA LEU A 216 -12.17 2.25 -8.53
C LEU A 216 -13.51 1.48 -8.54
N CYS A 217 -14.54 2.02 -9.20
CA CYS A 217 -15.79 1.31 -9.42
C CYS A 217 -15.65 0.18 -10.46
N GLU A 218 -14.96 0.45 -11.58
CA GLU A 218 -14.66 -0.56 -12.61
C GLU A 218 -13.88 -1.75 -12.06
N HIS A 219 -13.01 -1.51 -11.07
CA HIS A 219 -12.24 -2.55 -10.39
C HIS A 219 -12.94 -3.19 -9.17
N ASP A 220 -14.22 -2.90 -8.95
CA ASP A 220 -15.04 -3.40 -7.84
C ASP A 220 -14.45 -3.05 -6.46
N VAL A 221 -13.75 -1.91 -6.33
CA VAL A 221 -13.24 -1.43 -5.04
C VAL A 221 -14.27 -0.54 -4.35
N LEU A 222 -14.94 0.31 -5.14
CA LEU A 222 -16.06 1.14 -4.73
C LEU A 222 -17.30 0.76 -5.54
N GLU A 223 -18.49 1.02 -4.99
CA GLU A 223 -19.75 0.93 -5.72
C GLU A 223 -20.50 2.26 -5.59
N PRO A 224 -21.07 2.78 -6.69
CA PRO A 224 -21.97 3.92 -6.64
C PRO A 224 -23.35 3.46 -6.14
N VAL A 225 -23.83 4.07 -5.07
CA VAL A 225 -25.13 3.83 -4.47
C VAL A 225 -25.92 5.13 -4.48
N ALA A 226 -27.18 5.10 -4.91
CA ALA A 226 -28.05 6.27 -4.83
C ALA A 226 -28.15 6.75 -3.36
N SER A 227 -27.95 8.04 -3.14
CA SER A 227 -28.03 8.63 -1.81
C SER A 227 -29.46 8.55 -1.28
N SER A 228 -29.60 8.31 0.03
CA SER A 228 -30.90 8.29 0.71
C SER A 228 -31.60 9.64 0.69
N ASP A 229 -30.82 10.72 0.61
CA ASP A 229 -31.32 12.09 0.80
C ASP A 229 -31.78 12.71 -0.52
N ARG A 230 -31.17 12.27 -1.64
CA ARG A 230 -31.40 12.77 -3.00
C ARG A 230 -31.10 11.70 -4.04
N ALA A 231 -32.12 11.27 -4.77
CA ALA A 231 -32.02 10.19 -5.74
C ALA A 231 -31.08 10.49 -6.92
N ASP A 232 -30.76 11.77 -7.18
CA ASP A 232 -29.84 12.22 -8.22
C ASP A 232 -28.36 12.19 -7.79
N TRP A 233 -28.07 11.92 -6.52
CA TRP A 233 -26.71 11.95 -5.98
C TRP A 233 -26.20 10.54 -5.69
N SER A 234 -24.98 10.25 -6.15
CA SER A 234 -24.31 8.98 -5.85
C SER A 234 -23.38 9.11 -4.65
N GLU A 235 -23.49 8.17 -3.71
CA GLU A 235 -22.47 7.86 -2.72
C GLU A 235 -21.56 6.75 -3.24
N TYR A 236 -20.27 6.86 -2.99
CA TYR A 236 -19.27 5.85 -3.29
C TYR A 236 -18.96 5.07 -2.02
N ARG A 237 -19.36 3.79 -1.97
CA ARG A 237 -19.18 2.92 -0.81
C ARG A 237 -18.17 1.83 -1.10
N LEU A 238 -17.36 1.44 -0.10
CA LEU A 238 -16.45 0.30 -0.24
C LEU A 238 -17.25 -0.98 -0.43
N THR A 239 -16.93 -1.74 -1.48
CA THR A 239 -17.49 -3.07 -1.74
C THR A 239 -16.88 -4.11 -0.78
N ARG A 240 -17.22 -5.40 -0.95
CA ARG A 240 -16.51 -6.48 -0.24
C ARG A 240 -15.01 -6.50 -0.58
N LYS A 241 -14.66 -6.34 -1.86
CA LYS A 241 -13.28 -6.30 -2.34
C LYS A 241 -12.55 -5.05 -1.83
N GLY A 242 -13.20 -3.89 -1.82
CA GLY A 242 -12.65 -2.67 -1.23
C GLY A 242 -12.38 -2.79 0.26
N ARG A 243 -13.33 -3.32 1.05
CA ARG A 243 -13.13 -3.53 2.51
C ARG A 243 -11.99 -4.49 2.82
N ALA A 244 -11.72 -5.45 1.94
CA ALA A 244 -10.63 -6.40 2.11
C ALA A 244 -9.22 -5.77 1.98
N LEU A 245 -9.09 -4.53 1.48
CA LEU A 245 -7.84 -3.77 1.47
C LEU A 245 -7.40 -3.25 2.84
N PHE A 246 -8.26 -3.37 3.86
CA PHE A 246 -7.99 -2.78 5.17
C PHE A 246 -6.60 -3.13 5.76
N PRO A 247 -6.12 -4.39 5.75
CA PRO A 247 -4.78 -4.71 6.25
C PRO A 247 -3.67 -3.96 5.51
N VAL A 248 -3.81 -3.78 4.19
CA VAL A 248 -2.85 -3.03 3.37
C VAL A 248 -2.81 -1.56 3.81
N ILE A 249 -3.99 -0.93 3.95
CA ILE A 249 -4.11 0.47 4.34
C ILE A 249 -3.55 0.68 5.76
N ASP A 250 -3.92 -0.17 6.73
CA ASP A 250 -3.43 -0.02 8.10
C ASP A 250 -1.90 -0.25 8.20
N MET A 251 -1.36 -1.22 7.46
CA MET A 251 0.10 -1.43 7.42
C MET A 251 0.85 -0.27 6.79
N VAL A 252 0.29 0.38 5.77
CA VAL A 252 0.87 1.61 5.20
C VAL A 252 0.82 2.73 6.24
N VAL A 253 -0.27 2.88 6.99
CA VAL A 253 -0.36 3.85 8.10
C VAL A 253 0.71 3.55 9.16
N ASP A 254 0.84 2.30 9.59
CA ASP A 254 1.81 1.89 10.60
C ASP A 254 3.25 2.14 10.14
N TRP A 255 3.56 1.74 8.89
CA TRP A 255 4.86 1.97 8.26
C TRP A 255 5.18 3.47 8.15
N ALA A 256 4.21 4.28 7.73
CA ALA A 256 4.37 5.73 7.59
C ALA A 256 4.71 6.37 8.95
N GLN A 257 3.93 6.08 9.98
CA GLN A 257 4.14 6.65 11.32
C GLN A 257 5.43 6.16 11.98
N ARG A 258 5.89 4.95 11.64
CA ARG A 258 7.16 4.40 12.14
C ARG A 258 8.38 5.12 11.55
N TRP A 259 8.34 5.47 10.25
CA TRP A 259 9.50 5.98 9.53
C TRP A 259 9.49 7.47 9.26
N TYR A 260 8.33 8.12 9.33
CA TYR A 260 8.18 9.57 9.23
C TYR A 260 7.67 10.10 10.57
N VAL A 261 8.49 9.92 11.62
CA VAL A 261 8.18 10.36 12.98
C VAL A 261 8.05 11.88 13.01
N SER A 262 7.01 12.37 13.67
CA SER A 262 6.80 13.78 13.96
C SER A 262 6.91 14.02 15.46
N ASP A 263 7.55 15.12 15.84
CA ASP A 263 7.62 15.56 17.24
C ASP A 263 6.24 15.92 17.82
N GLU A 264 5.26 16.23 16.97
CA GLU A 264 3.88 16.51 17.37
C GLU A 264 3.16 15.24 17.86
N GLY A 265 3.58 14.06 17.42
CA GLY A 265 2.93 12.78 17.71
C GLY A 265 2.49 12.03 16.43
N PRO A 266 1.63 11.01 16.56
CA PRO A 266 1.19 10.22 15.40
C PRO A 266 0.18 10.98 14.52
N VAL A 267 0.07 10.56 13.26
CA VAL A 267 -0.94 11.07 12.33
C VAL A 267 -2.33 10.57 12.69
N LEU A 268 -2.44 9.31 13.07
CA LEU A 268 -3.65 8.61 13.45
C LEU A 268 -3.45 7.91 14.79
N GLU A 269 -4.41 8.14 15.68
CA GLU A 269 -4.59 7.34 16.88
C GLU A 269 -5.62 6.27 16.58
N ARG A 270 -5.25 5.02 16.87
CA ARG A 270 -6.01 3.82 16.53
C ARG A 270 -6.25 3.03 17.80
N MET A 271 -7.50 2.75 18.11
CA MET A 271 -7.90 1.96 19.27
C MET A 271 -8.63 0.70 18.80
N HIS A 272 -8.27 -0.46 19.32
CA HIS A 272 -9.00 -1.68 19.02
C HIS A 272 -10.25 -1.76 19.89
N LEU A 273 -11.42 -1.74 19.27
CA LEU A 273 -12.71 -1.68 19.96
C LEU A 273 -12.98 -2.92 20.84
N VAL A 274 -12.43 -4.08 20.48
CA VAL A 274 -12.67 -5.32 21.22
C VAL A 274 -11.88 -5.38 22.54
N CYS A 275 -10.60 -4.99 22.53
CA CYS A 275 -9.75 -5.08 23.73
C CYS A 275 -9.49 -3.73 24.40
N GLY A 276 -9.90 -2.61 23.81
CA GLY A 276 -9.70 -1.27 24.35
C GLY A 276 -8.24 -0.82 24.42
N ALA A 277 -7.31 -1.50 23.72
CA ALA A 277 -5.89 -1.17 23.71
C ALA A 277 -5.48 -0.42 22.43
N PRO A 278 -4.47 0.46 22.49
CA PRO A 278 -3.89 1.09 21.31
C PRO A 278 -3.53 0.04 20.26
N PHE A 279 -4.03 0.23 19.04
CA PHE A 279 -3.94 -0.78 18.00
C PHE A 279 -2.56 -0.79 17.33
N ARG A 280 -1.99 -1.99 17.28
CA ARG A 280 -0.95 -2.42 16.36
C ARG A 280 -1.37 -3.76 15.80
N GLY A 281 -1.46 -3.86 14.48
CA GLY A 281 -1.75 -5.11 13.82
C GLY A 281 -0.48 -5.87 13.47
N GLU A 282 -0.60 -7.19 13.35
CA GLU A 282 0.46 -8.06 12.86
C GLU A 282 -0.12 -9.14 11.95
N LEU A 283 0.71 -9.64 11.05
CA LEU A 283 0.38 -10.80 10.23
C LEU A 283 0.81 -12.07 10.98
N VAL A 284 -0.09 -13.04 11.05
CA VAL A 284 0.20 -14.37 11.58
C VAL A 284 -0.15 -15.44 10.54
N CYS A 285 0.47 -16.61 10.68
CA CYS A 285 0.09 -17.81 9.94
C CYS A 285 -1.29 -18.30 10.40
N ASP A 286 -2.22 -18.54 9.48
CA ASP A 286 -3.54 -19.11 9.79
C ASP A 286 -3.50 -20.59 10.23
N GLN A 287 -2.41 -21.30 9.94
CA GLN A 287 -2.24 -22.71 10.30
C GLN A 287 -1.69 -22.90 11.72
N CYS A 288 -0.69 -22.11 12.12
CA CYS A 288 0.00 -22.28 13.42
C CYS A 288 -0.13 -21.09 14.38
N GLY A 289 -0.70 -19.96 13.93
CA GLY A 289 -0.89 -18.76 14.75
C GLY A 289 0.38 -17.95 15.03
N VAL A 290 1.56 -18.40 14.59
CA VAL A 290 2.84 -17.71 14.79
C VAL A 290 2.92 -16.45 13.92
N GLY A 291 3.49 -15.38 14.47
CA GLY A 291 3.75 -14.13 13.76
C GLY A 291 4.67 -14.33 12.56
N LEU A 292 4.30 -13.72 11.43
CA LEU A 292 5.05 -13.85 10.18
C LEU A 292 6.23 -12.88 10.14
N HIS A 293 7.32 -13.35 9.54
CA HIS A 293 8.47 -12.55 9.16
C HIS A 293 8.84 -12.84 7.70
N GLY A 294 9.34 -11.84 6.97
CA GLY A 294 9.64 -11.96 5.55
C GLY A 294 10.46 -13.21 5.16
N PRO A 295 11.58 -13.52 5.84
CA PRO A 295 12.39 -14.71 5.55
C PRO A 295 11.68 -16.05 5.76
N ASP A 296 10.63 -16.10 6.58
CA ASP A 296 9.89 -17.31 6.90
C ASP A 296 8.78 -17.60 5.88
N ILE A 297 8.64 -16.76 4.86
CA ILE A 297 7.61 -16.88 3.83
C ILE A 297 8.25 -17.38 2.55
N GLU A 298 7.68 -18.44 2.00
CA GLU A 298 8.03 -18.96 0.68
C GLU A 298 6.83 -18.81 -0.24
N VAL A 299 7.04 -18.16 -1.38
CA VAL A 299 6.02 -18.02 -2.42
C VAL A 299 6.33 -19.06 -3.50
N GLY A 300 5.38 -19.95 -3.78
CA GLY A 300 5.55 -21.02 -4.77
C GLY A 300 5.55 -20.50 -6.21
N GLU A 301 5.56 -21.43 -7.16
CA GLU A 301 5.32 -21.11 -8.58
C GLU A 301 3.80 -21.04 -8.86
N PRO A 302 3.37 -20.20 -9.82
CA PRO A 302 1.97 -20.21 -10.26
C PRO A 302 1.66 -21.50 -11.02
N ASP A 303 0.59 -22.20 -10.61
CA ASP A 303 0.05 -23.40 -11.30
C ASP A 303 -0.48 -23.08 -12.71
#